data_AF-A0A961HAI8-F1
#
_entry.id   AF-A0A961HAI8-F1
#
_cell.length_a   1.000
_cell.length_b   1.000
_cell.length_c   1.000
_cell.angle_alpha   90.00
_cell.angle_beta   90.00
_cell.angle_gamma   90.00
#
_symmetry.space_group_name_H-M   'P 1'
#
loop_
_entity.id
_entity.type
_entity.pdbx_description
1 polymer ?
#
loop_
_entity_poly.entity_id
_entity_poly.type
_entity_poly.pdbx_seq_one_letter_code
_entity_poly.pdbx_strand_id
1 'polypeptide(L)'
;LDVGSPFDHAKSGILYVAAHLPPPGRDGAGSAEQLDEIAGLIEAAGGRTLGLFSSMRAARAAAEAMRQRLDTPVLCQGEDGTAALIERFAADPQTSLFGTLSLWQGVDVPGPSLSLVLIDRIPFPRPDDPLLTARQRAVAARGGNGFMAVAASHAALLLAQGAGRLLRRTDDRGVVAVLDSRMATARYGGYLRASLPPFWTTTDPTLVRDALRRLSAPGPG
;
A
#
# COMPACT_ATOMS: atom_id res chain seq x y z
N LEU A 1 -12.56 30.24 12.97
CA LEU A 1 -13.75 29.37 12.91
C LEU A 1 -13.47 28.36 11.82
N ASP A 2 -12.88 27.24 12.20
CA ASP A 2 -12.47 26.18 11.28
C ASP A 2 -13.57 25.11 11.26
N VAL A 3 -14.04 24.77 10.08
CA VAL A 3 -15.20 23.90 9.86
C VAL A 3 -14.69 22.49 9.57
N GLY A 4 -14.87 21.60 10.55
CA GLY A 4 -14.81 20.13 10.57
C GLY A 4 -14.21 19.31 9.42
N SER A 5 -13.41 18.30 9.79
CA SER A 5 -13.42 17.00 9.12
C SER A 5 -14.30 16.03 9.94
N PRO A 6 -15.32 15.36 9.36
CA PRO A 6 -16.16 14.38 10.06
C PRO A 6 -15.44 13.04 10.32
N PHE A 7 -14.15 12.95 9.99
CA PHE A 7 -13.37 11.73 10.07
C PHE A 7 -12.48 11.75 11.32
N ASP A 8 -12.87 10.97 12.33
CA ASP A 8 -11.97 10.60 13.43
C ASP A 8 -10.94 9.58 12.88
N HIS A 9 -10.02 10.05 12.03
CA HIS A 9 -9.05 9.22 11.29
C HIS A 9 -8.21 8.31 12.20
N ALA A 10 -8.02 8.71 13.47
CA ALA A 10 -7.36 7.89 14.49
C ALA A 10 -8.15 6.63 14.88
N LYS A 11 -9.46 6.59 14.62
CA LYS A 11 -10.35 5.44 14.90
C LYS A 11 -10.64 4.56 13.67
N SER A 12 -10.34 5.03 12.46
CA SER A 12 -10.78 4.34 11.23
C SER A 12 -9.67 3.56 10.52
N GLY A 13 -8.38 3.82 10.75
CA GLY A 13 -7.33 3.13 10.01
C GLY A 13 -6.05 2.87 10.78
N ILE A 14 -5.36 1.78 10.41
CA ILE A 14 -4.06 1.39 10.94
C ILE A 14 -3.00 1.55 9.86
N LEU A 15 -1.89 2.21 10.18
CA LEU A 15 -0.66 2.14 9.41
C LEU A 15 0.23 1.06 10.00
N TYR A 16 0.38 -0.04 9.28
CA TYR A 16 1.33 -1.08 9.60
C TYR A 16 2.63 -0.90 8.82
N VAL A 17 3.77 -0.91 9.51
CA VAL A 17 5.09 -0.98 8.88
C VAL A 17 5.77 -2.28 9.28
N ALA A 18 6.09 -3.13 8.31
CA ALA A 18 6.79 -4.39 8.54
C ALA A 18 8.29 -4.15 8.80
N ALA A 19 8.60 -3.58 9.97
CA ALA A 19 9.95 -3.17 10.34
C ALA A 19 10.93 -4.34 10.52
N HIS A 20 10.42 -5.55 10.74
CA HIS A 20 11.20 -6.79 10.87
C HIS A 20 11.70 -7.33 9.53
N LEU A 21 11.11 -6.92 8.40
CA LEU A 21 11.54 -7.38 7.09
C LEU A 21 12.87 -6.74 6.67
N PRO A 22 13.72 -7.46 5.91
CA PRO A 22 14.89 -6.85 5.30
C PRO A 22 14.46 -5.71 4.35
N PRO A 23 15.29 -4.67 4.18
CA PRO A 23 15.02 -3.63 3.19
C PRO A 23 14.82 -4.24 1.79
N PRO A 24 13.89 -3.71 0.97
CA PRO A 24 13.59 -4.29 -0.33
C PRO A 24 14.83 -4.37 -1.25
N GLY A 25 15.10 -5.57 -1.77
CA GLY A 25 16.19 -5.82 -2.72
C GLY A 25 15.92 -5.27 -4.12
N ARG A 26 16.97 -5.24 -4.95
CA ARG A 26 16.91 -4.74 -6.35
C ARG A 26 16.06 -5.63 -7.27
N ASP A 27 15.99 -6.92 -6.94
CA ASP A 27 15.42 -7.94 -7.81
C ASP A 27 13.91 -8.00 -7.78
N GLY A 28 13.19 -7.15 -7.04
CA GLY A 28 11.76 -6.88 -7.24
C GLY A 28 10.76 -8.03 -7.00
N ALA A 29 11.19 -9.29 -6.94
CA ALA A 29 10.31 -10.46 -6.80
C ALA A 29 9.83 -10.71 -5.35
N GLY A 30 10.36 -9.93 -4.39
CA GLY A 30 10.12 -10.10 -2.96
C GLY A 30 10.99 -11.22 -2.37
N SER A 31 11.41 -11.06 -1.11
CA SER A 31 12.07 -12.14 -0.37
C SER A 31 11.03 -13.16 0.12
N ALA A 32 11.47 -14.35 0.54
CA ALA A 32 10.56 -15.36 1.09
C ALA A 32 9.77 -14.79 2.29
N GLU A 33 10.45 -14.08 3.18
CA GLU A 33 9.85 -13.44 4.36
C GLU A 33 8.82 -12.37 3.98
N GLN A 34 9.08 -11.61 2.89
CA GLN A 34 8.09 -10.65 2.39
C GLN A 34 6.85 -11.37 1.84
N LEU A 35 7.01 -12.46 1.10
CA LEU A 35 5.90 -13.24 0.56
C LEU A 35 5.10 -13.92 1.68
N ASP A 36 5.76 -14.39 2.74
CA ASP A 36 5.10 -14.96 3.93
C ASP A 36 4.29 -13.88 4.66
N GLU A 37 4.84 -12.67 4.79
CA GLU A 37 4.14 -11.53 5.38
C GLU A 37 2.91 -11.12 4.54
N ILE A 38 3.04 -11.06 3.21
CA ILE A 38 1.92 -10.79 2.29
C ILE A 38 0.82 -11.84 2.49
N ALA A 39 1.16 -13.14 2.47
CA ALA A 39 0.18 -14.21 2.63
C ALA A 39 -0.58 -14.08 3.96
N GLY A 40 0.15 -13.96 5.08
CA GLY A 40 -0.48 -13.88 6.39
C GLY A 40 -1.34 -12.62 6.60
N LEU A 41 -1.04 -11.51 5.92
CA LEU A 41 -1.89 -10.33 5.92
C LEU A 41 -3.17 -10.53 5.10
N ILE A 42 -3.06 -11.12 3.91
CA ILE A 42 -4.22 -11.35 3.03
C ILE A 42 -5.15 -12.41 3.61
N GLU A 43 -4.62 -13.48 4.20
CA GLU A 43 -5.41 -14.48 4.93
C GLU A 43 -6.19 -13.83 6.08
N ALA A 44 -5.53 -12.98 6.88
CA ALA A 44 -6.19 -12.28 7.98
C ALA A 44 -7.29 -11.33 7.50
N ALA A 45 -7.09 -10.68 6.35
CA ALA A 45 -8.08 -9.84 5.70
C ALA A 45 -9.24 -10.64 5.05
N GLY A 46 -9.05 -11.95 4.87
CA GLY A 46 -9.98 -12.82 4.14
C GLY A 46 -10.03 -12.45 2.65
N GLY A 47 -8.88 -12.13 2.06
CA GLY A 47 -8.82 -11.47 0.75
C GLY A 47 -8.86 -9.96 0.91
N ARG A 48 -9.82 -9.28 0.27
CA ARG A 48 -10.11 -7.85 0.51
C ARG A 48 -8.92 -6.91 0.35
N THR A 49 -7.99 -7.29 -0.54
CA THR A 49 -6.66 -6.67 -0.60
C THR A 49 -6.41 -5.98 -1.92
N LEU A 50 -5.97 -4.73 -1.82
CA LEU A 50 -5.37 -3.99 -2.92
C LEU A 50 -3.85 -4.01 -2.77
N GLY A 51 -3.16 -4.75 -3.63
CA GLY A 51 -1.70 -4.82 -3.68
C GLY A 51 -1.11 -3.80 -4.64
N LEU A 52 -0.43 -2.78 -4.12
CA LEU A 52 0.24 -1.71 -4.85
C LEU A 52 1.74 -1.98 -4.90
N PHE A 53 2.20 -2.45 -6.06
CA PHE A 53 3.57 -2.85 -6.29
C PHE A 53 4.36 -1.78 -7.05
N SER A 54 5.65 -1.71 -6.75
CA SER A 54 6.62 -0.82 -7.42
C SER A 54 6.82 -1.12 -8.91
N SER A 55 6.50 -2.33 -9.37
CA SER A 55 6.63 -2.71 -10.78
C SER A 55 5.66 -3.83 -11.14
N MET A 56 5.33 -3.95 -12.42
CA MET A 56 4.53 -5.07 -12.94
C MET A 56 5.18 -6.42 -12.70
N ARG A 57 6.51 -6.48 -12.71
CA ARG A 57 7.25 -7.71 -12.43
C ARG A 57 7.05 -8.16 -10.98
N ALA A 58 7.09 -7.22 -10.03
CA ALA A 58 6.81 -7.48 -8.62
C ALA A 58 5.35 -7.93 -8.42
N ALA A 59 4.40 -7.23 -9.03
CA ALA A 59 2.98 -7.59 -8.95
C ALA A 59 2.70 -9.02 -9.46
N ARG A 60 3.25 -9.39 -10.62
CA ARG A 60 3.09 -10.73 -11.20
C ARG A 60 3.74 -11.82 -10.36
N ALA A 61 4.96 -11.59 -9.87
CA ALA A 61 5.66 -12.54 -9.01
C ALA A 61 4.90 -12.80 -7.70
N ALA A 62 4.40 -11.74 -7.06
CA ALA A 62 3.59 -11.86 -5.86
C ALA A 62 2.24 -12.52 -6.16
N ALA A 63 1.57 -12.19 -7.27
CA ALA A 63 0.29 -12.79 -7.63
C ALA A 63 0.41 -14.31 -7.84
N GLU A 64 1.44 -14.75 -8.56
CA GLU A 64 1.71 -16.17 -8.77
C GLU A 64 2.00 -16.89 -7.43
N ALA A 65 2.85 -16.31 -6.59
CA ALA A 65 3.15 -16.88 -5.27
C ALA A 65 1.90 -16.96 -4.38
N MET A 66 1.04 -15.94 -4.41
CA MET A 66 -0.17 -15.91 -3.58
C MET A 66 -1.23 -16.89 -4.05
N ARG A 67 -1.38 -17.13 -5.36
CA ARG A 67 -2.29 -18.17 -5.88
C ARG A 67 -1.94 -19.59 -5.43
N GLN A 68 -0.66 -19.83 -5.10
CA GLN A 68 -0.20 -21.11 -4.59
C GLN A 68 -0.36 -21.24 -3.07
N ARG A 69 -0.57 -20.13 -2.36
CA ARG A 69 -0.59 -20.06 -0.89
C ARG A 69 -1.97 -19.75 -0.31
N LEU A 70 -2.84 -19.11 -1.08
CA LEU A 70 -4.12 -18.60 -0.63
C LEU A 70 -5.27 -19.31 -1.33
N ASP A 71 -6.34 -19.57 -0.58
CA ASP A 71 -7.60 -20.09 -1.12
C ASP A 71 -8.47 -19.00 -1.75
N THR A 72 -8.18 -17.72 -1.46
CA THR A 72 -8.91 -16.56 -1.98
C THR A 72 -8.44 -16.14 -3.37
N PRO A 73 -9.33 -15.64 -4.25
CA PRO A 73 -8.94 -15.25 -5.61
C PRO A 73 -7.91 -14.10 -5.64
N VAL A 74 -6.93 -14.21 -6.54
CA VAL A 74 -5.93 -13.16 -6.78
C VAL A 74 -5.92 -12.78 -8.26
N LEU A 75 -6.22 -11.51 -8.53
CA LEU A 75 -6.19 -10.89 -9.85
C LEU A 75 -4.91 -10.07 -10.01
N CYS A 76 -4.33 -10.04 -11.22
CA CYS A 76 -3.18 -9.20 -11.50
C CYS A 76 -3.41 -8.32 -12.73
N GLN A 77 -2.97 -7.07 -12.64
CA GLN A 77 -2.92 -6.15 -13.77
C GLN A 77 -2.22 -6.76 -14.99
N GLY A 78 -2.78 -6.50 -16.17
CA GLY A 78 -2.25 -6.96 -17.44
C GLY A 78 -2.62 -8.41 -17.80
N GLU A 79 -3.38 -9.11 -16.96
CA GLU A 79 -4.03 -10.38 -17.32
C GLU A 79 -5.39 -10.16 -18.00
N ASP A 80 -6.01 -9.00 -17.78
CA ASP A 80 -7.27 -8.58 -18.38
C ASP A 80 -7.33 -7.05 -18.50
N GLY A 81 -8.37 -6.53 -19.14
CA GLY A 81 -8.68 -5.11 -19.17
C GLY A 81 -8.87 -4.56 -17.75
N THR A 82 -8.27 -3.40 -17.47
CA THR A 82 -8.31 -2.79 -16.13
C THR A 82 -9.74 -2.63 -15.60
N ALA A 83 -10.69 -2.17 -16.43
CA ALA A 83 -12.08 -2.06 -16.01
C ALA A 83 -12.69 -3.40 -15.56
N ALA A 84 -12.42 -4.49 -16.29
CA ALA A 84 -12.92 -5.82 -15.95
C ALA A 84 -12.28 -6.35 -14.65
N LEU A 85 -10.97 -6.15 -14.45
CA LEU A 85 -10.31 -6.52 -13.18
C LEU A 85 -10.95 -5.84 -11.97
N ILE A 86 -11.29 -4.56 -12.13
CA ILE A 86 -11.89 -3.74 -11.08
C ILE A 86 -13.31 -4.18 -10.78
N GLU A 87 -14.09 -4.46 -11.82
CA GLU A 87 -15.45 -4.99 -11.69
C GLU A 87 -15.45 -6.32 -10.93
N ARG A 88 -14.56 -7.25 -11.30
CA ARG A 88 -14.43 -8.54 -10.59
C ARG A 88 -14.00 -8.37 -9.14
N PHE A 89 -13.02 -7.50 -8.88
CA PHE A 89 -12.57 -7.20 -7.51
C PHE A 89 -13.69 -6.58 -6.67
N ALA A 90 -14.53 -5.72 -7.25
CA ALA A 90 -15.66 -5.12 -6.54
C ALA A 90 -16.81 -6.12 -6.31
N ALA A 91 -17.01 -7.06 -7.24
CA ALA A 91 -18.09 -8.05 -7.18
C ALA A 91 -17.86 -9.17 -6.16
N ASP A 92 -16.61 -9.49 -5.83
CA ASP A 92 -16.25 -10.52 -4.85
C ASP A 92 -15.37 -9.96 -3.73
N PRO A 93 -15.89 -9.82 -2.49
CA PRO A 93 -15.10 -9.35 -1.36
C PRO A 93 -13.86 -10.20 -1.05
N GLN A 94 -13.87 -11.49 -1.35
CA GLN A 94 -12.71 -12.34 -1.06
C GLN A 94 -11.56 -12.12 -2.05
N THR A 95 -11.79 -11.37 -3.13
CA THR A 95 -10.77 -11.17 -4.15
C THR A 95 -9.69 -10.19 -3.69
N SER A 96 -8.45 -10.46 -4.11
CA SER A 96 -7.32 -9.53 -4.05
C SER A 96 -6.94 -9.06 -5.44
N LEU A 97 -6.59 -7.77 -5.61
CA LEU A 97 -6.18 -7.21 -6.89
C LEU A 97 -4.79 -6.57 -6.78
N PHE A 98 -3.85 -7.09 -7.55
CA PHE A 98 -2.45 -6.66 -7.56
C PHE A 98 -2.12 -5.88 -8.83
N GLY A 99 -1.35 -4.81 -8.69
CA GLY A 99 -0.83 -4.06 -9.82
C GLY A 99 0.08 -2.92 -9.40
N THR A 100 0.46 -2.07 -10.35
CA THR A 100 1.30 -0.91 -10.05
C THR A 100 0.49 0.26 -9.51
N LEU A 101 1.16 1.20 -8.85
CA LEU A 101 0.51 2.43 -8.36
C LEU A 101 -0.22 3.22 -9.46
N SER A 102 0.21 3.10 -10.72
CA SER A 102 -0.45 3.70 -11.88
C SER A 102 -1.80 3.07 -12.24
N LEU A 103 -2.07 1.84 -11.79
CA LEU A 103 -3.33 1.12 -12.07
C LEU A 103 -4.57 1.89 -11.62
N TRP A 104 -4.42 2.88 -10.73
CA TRP A 104 -5.54 3.51 -10.02
C TRP A 104 -5.58 5.03 -10.11
N GLN A 105 -4.80 5.65 -10.99
CA GLN A 105 -5.01 7.05 -11.34
C GLN A 105 -6.33 7.18 -12.12
N GLY A 106 -7.45 7.35 -11.40
CA GLY A 106 -8.75 7.70 -11.98
C GLY A 106 -9.88 6.68 -11.80
N VAL A 107 -9.71 5.62 -10.99
CA VAL A 107 -10.80 4.67 -10.75
C VAL A 107 -11.17 4.58 -9.27
N ASP A 108 -12.46 4.71 -8.99
CA ASP A 108 -13.06 4.46 -7.68
C ASP A 108 -13.42 2.97 -7.59
N VAL A 109 -12.93 2.26 -6.57
CA VAL A 109 -13.08 0.79 -6.42
C VAL A 109 -14.31 0.47 -5.59
N PRO A 110 -15.52 0.38 -6.11
CA PRO A 110 -16.71 0.46 -5.26
C PRO A 110 -16.75 -0.71 -4.27
N GLY A 111 -16.93 -0.43 -2.97
CA GLY A 111 -17.48 -1.42 -2.05
C GLY A 111 -16.82 -1.57 -0.68
N PRO A 112 -17.53 -2.22 0.27
CA PRO A 112 -17.05 -2.61 1.61
C PRO A 112 -15.94 -3.67 1.59
N SER A 113 -15.45 -4.02 0.40
CA SER A 113 -14.55 -5.14 0.11
C SER A 113 -13.07 -4.81 0.30
N LEU A 114 -12.67 -3.56 0.55
CA LEU A 114 -11.25 -3.21 0.69
C LEU A 114 -10.92 -2.91 2.16
N SER A 115 -10.32 -3.87 2.85
CA SER A 115 -9.86 -3.72 4.23
C SER A 115 -8.33 -3.65 4.35
N LEU A 116 -7.60 -4.01 3.30
CA LEU A 116 -6.14 -3.99 3.26
C LEU A 116 -5.62 -3.31 1.98
N VAL A 117 -4.88 -2.22 2.15
CA VAL A 117 -4.00 -1.68 1.11
C VAL A 117 -2.58 -2.10 1.43
N LEU A 118 -1.97 -2.89 0.55
CA LEU A 118 -0.61 -3.40 0.70
C LEU A 118 0.33 -2.65 -0.24
N ILE A 119 1.47 -2.19 0.27
CA ILE A 119 2.50 -1.47 -0.49
C ILE A 119 3.81 -2.23 -0.32
N ASP A 120 4.31 -2.82 -1.42
CA ASP A 120 5.49 -3.71 -1.39
C ASP A 120 6.78 -2.98 -1.01
N ARG A 121 6.90 -1.72 -1.44
CA ARG A 121 8.04 -0.85 -1.13
C ARG A 121 7.70 0.61 -1.30
N ILE A 122 8.51 1.48 -0.68
CA ILE A 122 8.38 2.93 -0.87
C ILE A 122 8.58 3.26 -2.35
N PRO A 123 7.63 3.97 -2.99
CA PRO A 123 7.62 4.20 -4.43
C PRO A 123 8.54 5.37 -4.81
N PHE A 124 9.82 5.20 -4.53
CA PHE A 124 10.82 6.13 -5.03
C PHE A 124 10.87 6.08 -6.56
N PRO A 125 11.14 7.21 -7.21
CA PRO A 125 11.38 7.22 -8.63
C PRO A 125 12.57 6.33 -8.99
N ARG A 126 12.56 5.80 -10.20
CA ARG A 126 13.66 4.97 -10.67
C ARG A 126 14.92 5.85 -10.81
N PRO A 127 16.11 5.34 -10.42
CA PRO A 127 17.35 6.13 -10.47
C PRO A 127 17.75 6.59 -11.88
N ASP A 128 17.27 5.89 -12.91
CA ASP A 128 17.55 6.15 -14.32
C ASP A 128 16.62 7.20 -14.95
N ASP A 129 15.69 7.81 -14.20
CA ASP A 129 14.87 8.93 -14.67
C ASP A 129 15.73 10.21 -14.83
N PRO A 130 16.01 10.65 -16.08
CA PRO A 130 16.90 11.79 -16.31
C PRO A 130 16.28 13.11 -15.83
N LEU A 131 14.96 13.25 -15.93
CA LEU A 131 14.25 14.47 -15.54
C LEU A 131 14.28 14.66 -14.02
N LEU A 132 14.01 13.59 -13.27
CA LEU A 132 14.06 13.66 -11.81
C LEU A 132 15.49 13.84 -11.30
N THR A 133 16.47 13.21 -11.94
CA THR A 133 17.89 13.43 -11.64
C THR A 133 18.29 14.89 -11.86
N ALA A 134 17.87 15.50 -12.99
CA ALA A 134 18.13 16.90 -13.27
C ALA A 134 17.48 17.83 -12.23
N ARG A 135 16.22 17.55 -11.84
CA ARG A 135 15.51 18.32 -10.80
C ARG A 135 16.21 18.23 -9.44
N GLN A 136 16.68 17.04 -9.05
CA GLN A 136 17.44 16.86 -7.80
C GLN A 136 18.72 17.69 -7.80
N ARG A 137 19.50 17.64 -8.89
CA ARG A 137 20.72 18.44 -9.05
C ARG A 137 20.44 19.94 -8.99
N ALA A 138 19.35 20.40 -9.61
CA ALA A 138 18.97 21.81 -9.61
C ALA A 138 18.56 22.33 -8.21
N VAL A 139 18.03 21.47 -7.35
CA VAL A 139 17.76 21.82 -5.94
C VAL A 139 19.05 21.84 -5.14
N ALA A 140 19.92 20.83 -5.32
CA ALA A 140 21.21 20.76 -4.64
C ALA A 140 22.12 21.96 -4.98
N ALA A 141 22.13 22.40 -6.24
CA ALA A 141 22.88 23.57 -6.69
C ALA A 141 22.43 24.89 -6.02
N ARG A 142 21.23 24.92 -5.44
CA ARG A 142 20.69 26.06 -4.67
C ARG A 142 20.82 25.87 -3.16
N GLY A 143 21.64 24.90 -2.71
CA GLY A 143 21.88 24.61 -1.29
C GLY A 143 20.78 23.77 -0.62
N GLY A 144 19.81 23.25 -1.38
CA GLY A 144 18.72 22.44 -0.84
C GLY A 144 19.01 20.93 -0.83
N ASN A 145 18.19 20.17 -0.10
CA ASN A 145 18.23 18.71 -0.15
C ASN A 145 17.41 18.19 -1.36
N GLY A 146 18.09 17.91 -2.48
CA GLY A 146 17.45 17.46 -3.71
C GLY A 146 16.68 16.14 -3.57
N PHE A 147 17.19 15.19 -2.78
CA PHE A 147 16.47 13.94 -2.50
C PHE A 147 15.13 14.22 -1.80
N MET A 148 15.13 15.03 -0.74
CA MET A 148 13.92 15.36 -0.01
C MET A 148 12.93 16.13 -0.89
N ALA A 149 13.40 17.15 -1.61
CA ALA A 149 12.54 18.02 -2.41
C ALA A 149 11.89 17.29 -3.59
N VAL A 150 12.54 16.27 -4.14
CA VAL A 150 12.09 15.61 -5.38
C VAL A 150 11.67 14.16 -5.13
N ALA A 151 12.58 13.28 -4.69
CA ALA A 151 12.28 11.86 -4.56
C ALA A 151 11.37 11.56 -3.36
N ALA A 152 11.66 12.13 -2.19
CA ALA A 152 10.83 11.91 -1.01
C ALA A 152 9.43 12.53 -1.19
N SER A 153 9.33 13.75 -1.71
CA SER A 153 8.05 14.39 -2.03
C SER A 153 7.22 13.59 -3.04
N HIS A 154 7.87 13.05 -4.08
CA HIS A 154 7.17 12.21 -5.05
C HIS A 154 6.66 10.91 -4.41
N ALA A 155 7.49 10.23 -3.61
CA ALA A 155 7.09 9.03 -2.91
C ALA A 155 5.94 9.31 -1.91
N ALA A 156 6.02 10.41 -1.15
CA ALA A 156 4.98 10.86 -0.23
C ALA A 156 3.62 11.04 -0.92
N LEU A 157 3.61 11.68 -2.10
CA LEU A 157 2.40 11.86 -2.90
C LEU A 157 1.78 10.52 -3.31
N LEU A 158 2.58 9.61 -3.85
CA LEU A 158 2.10 8.30 -4.30
C LEU A 158 1.61 7.43 -3.13
N LEU A 159 2.29 7.48 -1.99
CA LEU A 159 1.86 6.81 -0.77
C LEU A 159 0.53 7.35 -0.26
N ALA A 160 0.35 8.67 -0.23
CA ALA A 160 -0.92 9.28 0.16
C ALA A 160 -2.06 8.89 -0.79
N GLN A 161 -1.81 8.85 -2.10
CA GLN A 161 -2.78 8.41 -3.10
C GLN A 161 -3.15 6.93 -2.97
N GLY A 162 -2.19 6.06 -2.65
CA GLY A 162 -2.42 4.64 -2.39
C GLY A 162 -3.20 4.43 -1.10
N ALA A 163 -2.78 5.08 0.00
CA ALA A 163 -3.44 4.99 1.29
C ALA A 163 -4.87 5.56 1.30
N GLY A 164 -5.11 6.64 0.54
CA GLY A 164 -6.44 7.23 0.36
C GLY A 164 -7.48 6.29 -0.28
N ARG A 165 -7.06 5.12 -0.78
CA ARG A 165 -7.99 4.09 -1.30
C ARG A 165 -8.71 3.34 -0.19
N LEU A 166 -8.12 3.29 1.00
CA LEU A 166 -8.65 2.55 2.14
C LEU A 166 -9.88 3.22 2.76
N LEU A 167 -9.85 4.55 2.96
CA LEU A 167 -10.92 5.28 3.64
C LEU A 167 -11.67 6.18 2.66
N ARG A 168 -12.82 5.72 2.18
CA ARG A 168 -13.68 6.48 1.24
C ARG A 168 -15.01 6.90 1.85
N ARG A 169 -15.50 6.16 2.84
CA ARG A 169 -16.67 6.49 3.66
C ARG A 169 -16.26 6.71 5.11
N THR A 170 -17.11 7.39 5.87
CA THR A 170 -16.88 7.70 7.30
C THR A 170 -16.80 6.46 8.18
N ASP A 171 -17.40 5.36 7.76
CA ASP A 171 -17.45 4.08 8.46
C ASP A 171 -16.42 3.04 7.95
N ASP A 172 -15.69 3.35 6.88
CA ASP A 172 -14.65 2.45 6.36
C ASP A 172 -13.57 2.23 7.42
N ARG A 173 -13.13 0.98 7.53
CA ARG A 173 -12.05 0.56 8.41
C ARG A 173 -11.07 -0.34 7.70
N GLY A 174 -9.78 -0.17 7.99
CA GLY A 174 -8.79 -1.05 7.39
C GLY A 174 -7.35 -0.79 7.81
N VAL A 175 -6.45 -1.43 7.07
CA VAL A 175 -5.01 -1.37 7.27
C VAL A 175 -4.33 -0.90 5.99
N VAL A 176 -3.42 0.06 6.11
CA VAL A 176 -2.39 0.32 5.11
C VAL A 176 -1.11 -0.37 5.59
N ALA A 177 -0.67 -1.42 4.89
CA ALA A 177 0.53 -2.17 5.20
C ALA A 177 1.68 -1.76 4.26
N VAL A 178 2.77 -1.25 4.81
CA VAL A 178 3.99 -0.90 4.09
C VAL A 178 5.07 -1.93 4.40
N LEU A 179 5.43 -2.74 3.41
CA LEU A 179 6.41 -3.83 3.53
C LEU A 179 7.84 -3.36 3.23
N ASP A 180 8.20 -2.19 3.74
CA ASP A 180 9.51 -1.57 3.58
C ASP A 180 9.99 -1.04 4.93
N SER A 181 10.93 -1.77 5.55
CA SER A 181 11.46 -1.40 6.86
C SER A 181 12.14 -0.03 6.88
N ARG A 182 12.52 0.54 5.73
CA ARG A 182 13.04 1.90 5.62
C ARG A 182 12.00 2.95 6.02
N MET A 183 10.71 2.64 5.94
CA MET A 183 9.66 3.52 6.45
C MET A 183 9.80 3.72 7.96
N ALA A 184 10.28 2.71 8.71
CA ALA A 184 10.54 2.81 10.14
C ALA A 184 11.96 3.32 10.45
N THR A 185 12.96 2.86 9.70
CA THR A 185 14.38 3.01 10.07
C THR A 185 15.10 4.19 9.42
N ALA A 186 14.64 4.66 8.24
CA ALA A 186 15.32 5.75 7.54
C ALA A 186 14.95 7.12 8.11
N ARG A 187 15.89 8.07 8.05
CA ARG A 187 15.69 9.46 8.53
C ARG A 187 14.50 10.16 7.86
N TYR A 188 14.21 9.84 6.60
CA TYR A 188 13.06 10.39 5.87
C TYR A 188 11.72 9.69 6.21
N GLY A 189 11.74 8.58 6.95
CA GLY A 189 10.53 7.79 7.24
C GLY A 189 9.46 8.61 7.96
N GLY A 190 9.86 9.48 8.90
CA GLY A 190 8.94 10.39 9.57
C GLY A 190 8.22 11.35 8.61
N TYR A 191 8.92 11.86 7.59
CA TYR A 191 8.33 12.70 6.56
C TYR A 191 7.30 11.96 5.71
N LEU A 192 7.59 10.72 5.32
CA LEU A 192 6.65 9.89 4.55
C LEU A 192 5.42 9.48 5.36
N ARG A 193 5.58 9.17 6.65
CA ARG A 193 4.42 8.86 7.52
C ARG A 193 3.53 10.08 7.72
N ALA A 194 4.13 11.27 7.85
CA ALA A 194 3.38 12.51 8.01
C ALA A 194 2.57 12.92 6.77
N SER A 195 2.86 12.38 5.58
CA SER A 195 2.06 12.61 4.38
C SER A 195 0.85 11.68 4.26
N LEU A 196 0.77 10.64 5.08
CA LEU A 196 -0.37 9.73 5.13
C LEU A 196 -1.47 10.32 6.01
N PRO A 197 -2.74 9.88 5.86
CA PRO A 197 -3.77 10.14 6.86
C PRO A 197 -3.28 9.75 8.26
N PRO A 198 -3.75 10.42 9.34
CA PRO A 198 -3.23 10.24 10.69
C PRO A 198 -3.74 8.94 11.33
N PHE A 199 -3.36 7.81 10.72
CA PHE A 199 -3.66 6.46 11.17
C PHE A 199 -2.92 6.14 12.47
N TRP A 200 -3.53 5.29 13.30
CA TRP A 200 -2.80 4.68 14.39
C TRP A 200 -1.69 3.77 13.81
N THR A 201 -0.45 3.94 14.25
CA THR A 201 0.71 3.29 13.64
C THR A 201 1.24 2.17 14.52
N THR A 202 1.61 1.05 13.90
CA THR A 202 2.25 -0.09 14.57
C THR A 202 3.27 -0.79 13.69
N THR A 203 4.19 -1.51 14.33
CA THR A 203 5.12 -2.45 13.70
C THR A 203 4.89 -3.89 14.17
N ASP A 204 3.85 -4.14 14.96
CA ASP A 204 3.50 -5.46 15.47
C ASP A 204 2.63 -6.23 14.45
N PRO A 205 3.16 -7.29 13.83
CA PRO A 205 2.44 -8.04 12.81
C PRO A 205 1.29 -8.86 13.39
N THR A 206 1.34 -9.24 14.67
CA THR A 206 0.27 -10.01 15.35
C THR A 206 -0.95 -9.12 15.53
N LEU A 207 -0.74 -7.91 16.07
CA LEU A 207 -1.82 -6.95 16.31
C LEU A 207 -2.55 -6.60 15.02
N VAL A 208 -1.82 -6.39 13.93
CA VAL A 208 -2.40 -6.03 12.63
C VAL A 208 -3.20 -7.17 12.03
N ARG A 209 -2.73 -8.41 12.11
CA ARG A 209 -3.50 -9.58 11.68
C ARG A 209 -4.76 -9.77 12.51
N ASP A 210 -4.69 -9.55 13.82
CA ASP A 210 -5.88 -9.62 14.68
C ASP A 210 -6.89 -8.51 14.36
N ALA A 211 -6.43 -7.30 14.05
CA ALA A 211 -7.29 -6.23 13.58
C ALA A 211 -7.98 -6.59 12.25
N LEU A 212 -7.23 -7.11 11.27
CA LEU A 212 -7.77 -7.56 9.99
C LEU A 212 -8.81 -8.68 10.15
N ARG A 213 -8.55 -9.67 11.02
CA ARG A 213 -9.50 -10.75 11.34
C ARG A 213 -10.81 -10.23 11.92
N ARG A 214 -10.75 -9.21 12.80
CA ARG A 214 -11.96 -8.58 13.36
C ARG A 214 -12.74 -7.80 12.31
N LEU A 215 -12.06 -7.19 11.34
CA LEU A 215 -12.69 -6.50 10.21
C LEU A 215 -13.29 -7.48 9.20
N SER A 216 -12.72 -8.68 9.08
CA SER A 216 -13.15 -9.69 8.11
C SER A 216 -14.28 -10.59 8.61
N ALA A 217 -14.48 -10.66 9.92
CA ALA A 217 -15.59 -11.39 10.55
C ALA A 217 -16.95 -10.78 10.17
N PRO A 218 -17.98 -11.61 9.87
CA PRO A 218 -19.33 -11.11 9.71
C PRO A 218 -19.75 -10.38 11.00
N GLY A 219 -20.22 -9.14 10.88
CA GLY A 219 -20.72 -8.38 12.02
C GLY A 219 -21.82 -9.15 12.75
N PRO A 220 -22.06 -8.89 14.05
CA PRO A 220 -23.22 -9.47 14.72
C PRO A 220 -24.48 -8.98 13.96
N GLY A 221 -25.23 -9.94 13.42
CA GLY A 221 -26.50 -9.69 12.71
C GLY A 221 -27.57 -9.13 13.64
#